data_AF-B4D247-F1
#
_entry.id   AF-B4D247-F1
#
_cell.length_a   1.000
_cell.length_b   1.000
_cell.length_c   1.000
_cell.angle_alpha   90.00
_cell.angle_beta   90.00
_cell.angle_gamma   90.00
#
_symmetry.space_group_name_H-M   'P 1'
#
loop_
_entity.id
_entity.type
_entity.pdbx_description
1 polymer ?
#
loop_
_entity_poly.entity_id
_entity_poly.type
_entity_poly.pdbx_seq_one_letter_code
_entity_poly.pdbx_strand_id
1 'polypeptide(L)'
;MNRILLIFLALILGGSVQAGPPKKHFVLYAMLTADTPVLLSDGARWMMDKGDTFPVVMYKDDYTKLVLQLAGTTFITGAESVKVIEEKDVTEEQLATYKVNVQHYIDAQSKKWKDEKAK
;
A
#
# COMPACT_ATOMS: atom_id res chain seq x y z
N MET A 1 -52.37 30.51 -11.80
CA MET A 1 -52.18 29.92 -10.46
C MET A 1 -51.29 28.66 -10.50
N ASN A 2 -50.22 28.64 -11.31
CA ASN A 2 -49.41 27.42 -11.57
C ASN A 2 -47.89 27.60 -11.42
N ARG A 3 -47.41 28.81 -11.06
CA ARG A 3 -45.97 29.10 -10.97
C ARG A 3 -45.38 28.86 -9.59
N ILE A 4 -46.20 28.96 -8.54
CA ILE A 4 -45.76 28.75 -7.14
C ILE A 4 -45.52 27.25 -6.85
N LEU A 5 -46.25 26.37 -7.52
CA LEU A 5 -46.13 24.91 -7.34
C LEU A 5 -44.80 24.35 -7.88
N LEU A 6 -44.26 24.94 -8.96
CA LEU A 6 -42.98 24.52 -9.55
C LEU A 6 -41.77 24.88 -8.70
N ILE A 7 -41.85 25.97 -7.93
CA ILE A 7 -40.75 26.41 -7.05
C ILE A 7 -40.63 25.50 -5.83
N PHE A 8 -41.76 25.05 -5.27
CA PHE A 8 -41.76 24.08 -4.17
C PHE A 8 -41.20 22.72 -4.57
N LEU A 9 -41.43 22.27 -5.81
CA LEU A 9 -40.92 20.99 -6.29
C LEU A 9 -39.39 21.03 -6.52
N ALA A 10 -38.84 22.17 -6.91
CA ALA A 10 -37.39 22.34 -7.08
C ALA A 10 -36.63 22.40 -5.74
N LEU A 11 -37.25 22.88 -4.65
CA LEU A 11 -36.60 22.92 -3.34
C LEU A 11 -36.49 21.55 -2.65
N ILE A 12 -37.41 20.62 -2.94
CA ILE A 12 -37.43 19.30 -2.29
C ILE A 12 -36.42 18.34 -2.95
N LEU A 13 -36.11 18.54 -4.24
CA LEU A 13 -35.14 17.72 -4.98
C LEU A 13 -33.67 18.15 -4.78
N GLY A 14 -33.43 19.29 -4.13
CA GLY A 14 -32.09 19.73 -3.70
C GLY A 14 -31.57 18.99 -2.46
N GLY A 15 -32.04 17.76 -2.23
CA GLY A 15 -31.61 16.92 -1.12
C GLY A 15 -30.10 16.79 -1.11
N SER A 16 -29.52 17.35 -0.07
CA SER A 16 -28.10 17.35 0.26
C SER A 16 -27.46 16.02 -0.11
N VAL A 17 -26.61 16.02 -1.15
CA VAL A 17 -25.64 14.94 -1.34
C VAL A 17 -24.64 15.09 -0.21
N GLN A 18 -25.02 14.58 0.95
CA GLN A 18 -24.13 14.48 2.10
C GLN A 18 -23.12 13.42 1.73
N ALA A 19 -21.98 13.86 1.18
CA ALA A 19 -20.81 13.03 1.02
C ALA A 19 -20.56 12.41 2.40
N GLY A 20 -20.83 11.11 2.52
CA GLY A 20 -20.58 10.38 3.75
C GLY A 20 -19.14 10.62 4.20
N PRO A 21 -18.86 10.62 5.50
CA PRO A 21 -17.49 10.79 5.99
C PRO A 21 -16.56 9.85 5.20
N PRO A 22 -15.42 10.35 4.71
CA PRO A 22 -14.51 9.55 3.89
C PRO A 22 -14.22 8.25 4.64
N LYS A 23 -14.46 7.11 4.00
CA LYS A 23 -14.15 5.81 4.59
C LYS A 23 -12.67 5.82 4.92
N LYS A 24 -12.35 5.77 6.22
CA LYS A 24 -10.96 5.67 6.67
C LYS A 24 -10.42 4.34 6.13
N HIS A 25 -9.49 4.41 5.19
CA HIS A 25 -8.82 3.22 4.70
C HIS A 25 -8.02 2.64 5.87
N PHE A 26 -8.37 1.44 6.31
CA PHE A 26 -7.57 0.70 7.29
C PHE A 26 -6.33 0.20 6.58
N VAL A 27 -5.18 0.81 6.88
CA VAL A 27 -3.89 0.38 6.34
C VAL A 27 -3.25 -0.57 7.36
N LEU A 28 -2.93 -1.78 6.90
CA LEU A 28 -2.16 -2.75 7.66
C LEU A 28 -0.73 -2.77 7.15
N TYR A 29 0.20 -2.99 8.06
CA TYR A 29 1.61 -3.22 7.73
C TYR A 29 2.01 -4.61 8.21
N ALA A 30 3.01 -5.18 7.55
CA ALA A 30 3.63 -6.43 7.94
C ALA A 30 5.12 -6.18 8.20
N MET A 31 5.56 -6.52 9.41
CA MET A 31 6.96 -6.49 9.81
C MET A 31 7.56 -7.88 9.67
N LEU A 32 8.66 -8.01 8.93
CA LEU A 32 9.37 -9.28 8.78
C LEU A 32 9.98 -9.72 10.11
N THR A 33 9.80 -11.00 10.48
CA THR A 33 10.32 -11.54 11.75
C THR A 33 11.74 -12.12 11.62
N ALA A 34 12.22 -12.29 10.39
CA ALA A 34 13.56 -12.77 10.04
C ALA A 34 14.01 -12.18 8.68
N ASP A 35 15.31 -12.22 8.41
CA ASP A 35 15.85 -11.83 7.11
C ASP A 35 15.26 -12.74 6.02
N THR A 36 14.67 -12.15 5.00
CA THR A 36 13.83 -12.87 4.04
C THR A 36 14.26 -12.58 2.61
N PRO A 37 14.69 -13.59 1.83
CA PRO A 37 14.88 -13.43 0.40
C PRO A 37 13.51 -13.33 -0.28
N VAL A 38 13.27 -12.23 -1.01
CA VAL A 38 12.00 -11.99 -1.70
C VAL A 38 12.21 -11.91 -3.21
N LEU A 39 11.23 -12.42 -3.95
CA LEU A 39 11.08 -12.21 -5.38
C LEU A 39 9.99 -11.18 -5.61
N LEU A 40 10.38 -10.04 -6.14
CA LEU A 40 9.49 -8.95 -6.51
C LEU A 40 8.78 -9.27 -7.83
N SER A 41 7.60 -8.67 -8.04
CA SER A 41 6.74 -8.94 -9.20
C SER A 41 7.33 -8.51 -10.54
N ASP A 42 8.35 -7.66 -10.51
CA ASP A 42 9.18 -7.24 -11.65
C ASP A 42 10.32 -8.23 -11.96
N GLY A 43 10.44 -9.31 -11.18
CA GLY A 43 11.49 -10.33 -11.29
C GLY A 43 12.78 -10.01 -10.52
N ALA A 44 12.86 -8.87 -9.83
CA ALA A 44 14.02 -8.55 -9.01
C ALA A 44 14.07 -9.43 -7.75
N ARG A 45 15.26 -9.89 -7.40
CA ARG A 45 15.51 -10.61 -6.14
C ARG A 45 16.17 -9.67 -5.15
N TRP A 46 15.65 -9.66 -3.92
CA TRP A 46 16.13 -8.77 -2.88
C TRP A 46 16.23 -9.53 -1.55
N MET A 47 17.24 -9.24 -0.75
CA MET A 47 17.34 -9.73 0.62
C MET A 47 16.80 -8.65 1.57
N MET A 48 15.62 -8.88 2.13
CA MET A 48 15.02 -7.96 3.10
C MET A 48 15.49 -8.31 4.50
N ASP A 49 15.64 -7.30 5.33
CA ASP A 49 16.17 -7.47 6.68
C ASP A 49 15.03 -7.71 7.67
N LYS A 50 15.33 -8.44 8.75
CA LYS A 50 14.43 -8.57 9.88
C LYS A 50 14.04 -7.19 10.42
N GLY A 51 12.75 -7.00 10.65
CA GLY A 51 12.20 -5.74 11.13
C GLY A 51 11.77 -4.78 10.02
N ASP A 52 12.14 -5.06 8.75
CA ASP A 52 11.61 -4.31 7.62
C ASP A 52 10.07 -4.41 7.61
N THR A 53 9.44 -3.26 7.43
CA THR A 53 7.98 -3.11 7.57
C THR A 53 7.40 -2.59 6.27
N PHE A 54 6.44 -3.32 5.72
CA PHE A 54 5.86 -3.03 4.40
C PHE A 54 4.33 -2.94 4.49
N PRO A 55 3.69 -2.08 3.68
CA PRO A 55 2.24 -2.05 3.59
C PRO A 55 1.69 -3.36 3.02
N VAL A 56 0.65 -3.87 3.66
CA VAL A 56 -0.10 -5.06 3.21
C VAL A 56 -1.11 -4.63 2.16
N VAL A 57 -0.97 -5.17 0.96
CA VAL A 57 -1.89 -4.93 -0.16
C VAL A 57 -3.10 -5.85 -0.07
N MET A 58 -2.88 -7.14 0.17
CA MET A 58 -3.93 -8.13 0.33
C MET A 58 -3.42 -9.43 0.98
N TYR A 59 -4.36 -10.24 1.46
CA TYR A 59 -4.12 -11.64 1.83
C TYR A 59 -4.36 -12.56 0.63
N LYS A 60 -3.65 -13.67 0.59
CA LYS A 60 -3.76 -14.71 -0.44
C LYS A 60 -3.73 -16.10 0.19
N ASP A 61 -4.19 -17.10 -0.55
CA ASP A 61 -4.16 -18.52 -0.19
C ASP A 61 -4.77 -18.76 1.20
N ASP A 62 -6.06 -18.46 1.35
CA ASP A 62 -6.81 -18.63 2.62
C ASP A 62 -6.09 -18.01 3.84
N TYR A 63 -5.55 -16.81 3.63
CA TYR A 63 -4.83 -16.01 4.63
C TYR A 63 -3.47 -16.57 5.07
N THR A 64 -2.93 -17.59 4.40
CA THR A 64 -1.58 -18.10 4.71
C THR A 64 -0.47 -17.27 4.08
N LYS A 65 -0.78 -16.36 3.15
CA LYS A 65 0.20 -15.48 2.50
C LYS A 65 -0.26 -14.03 2.49
N LEU A 66 0.71 -13.13 2.51
CA LEU A 66 0.47 -11.70 2.30
C LEU A 66 1.18 -11.21 1.04
N VAL A 67 0.50 -10.31 0.34
CA VAL A 67 1.08 -9.51 -0.73
C VAL A 67 1.49 -8.17 -0.13
N LEU A 68 2.79 -7.90 -0.14
CA LEU A 68 3.40 -6.68 0.38
C LEU A 68 3.88 -5.80 -0.76
N GLN A 69 3.97 -4.49 -0.55
CA GLN A 69 4.41 -3.54 -1.57
C GLN A 69 5.74 -2.85 -1.23
N LEU A 70 6.58 -2.70 -2.25
CA LEU A 70 7.82 -1.92 -2.24
C LEU A 70 7.84 -1.05 -3.49
N ALA A 71 7.88 0.27 -3.36
CA ALA A 71 8.09 1.21 -4.50
C ALA A 71 7.18 0.96 -5.73
N GLY A 72 5.94 0.51 -5.52
CA GLY A 72 4.98 0.20 -6.58
C GLY A 72 5.06 -1.24 -7.14
N THR A 73 6.11 -2.00 -6.83
CA THR A 73 6.18 -3.44 -7.07
C THR A 73 5.65 -4.20 -5.84
N THR A 74 5.28 -5.47 -6.02
CA THR A 74 4.79 -6.33 -4.93
C THR A 74 5.64 -7.57 -4.77
N PHE A 75 5.59 -8.17 -3.59
CA PHE A 75 6.14 -9.50 -3.33
C PHE A 75 5.23 -10.26 -2.39
N ILE A 76 5.35 -11.59 -2.39
CA ILE A 76 4.54 -12.48 -1.57
C ILE A 76 5.41 -13.04 -0.45
N THR A 77 4.91 -13.02 0.78
CA THR A 77 5.52 -13.68 1.93
C THR A 77 4.51 -14.53 2.69
N GLY A 78 4.99 -15.51 3.46
CA GLY A 78 4.18 -16.33 4.35
C GLY A 78 3.67 -15.51 5.55
N ALA A 79 2.43 -15.74 5.96
CA ALA A 79 1.85 -15.08 7.13
C ALA A 79 2.58 -15.44 8.43
N GLU A 80 3.18 -16.61 8.49
CA GLU A 80 4.03 -17.09 9.59
C GLU A 80 5.35 -16.33 9.73
N SER A 81 5.82 -15.69 8.66
CA SER A 81 7.10 -14.98 8.63
C SER A 81 6.97 -13.48 8.93
N VAL A 82 5.78 -13.03 9.33
CA VAL A 82 5.52 -11.62 9.60
C VAL A 82 4.73 -11.40 10.88
N LYS A 83 4.86 -10.19 11.42
CA LYS A 83 3.94 -9.63 12.40
C LYS A 83 3.10 -8.56 11.73
N VAL A 84 1.79 -8.78 11.62
CA VAL A 84 0.85 -7.77 11.13
C VAL A 84 0.57 -6.74 12.22
N ILE A 85 0.69 -5.47 11.87
CA ILE A 85 0.50 -4.32 12.76
C ILE A 85 -0.40 -3.28 12.10
N GLU A 86 -1.18 -2.56 12.90
CA GLU A 86 -1.98 -1.44 12.41
C GLU A 86 -1.08 -0.24 12.14
N GLU A 87 -1.47 0.63 11.20
CA GLU A 87 -0.74 1.86 10.88
C GLU A 87 -0.38 2.71 12.10
N LYS A 88 -1.28 2.78 13.10
CA LYS A 88 -1.08 3.54 14.34
C LYS A 88 0.08 3.00 15.21
N ASP A 89 0.43 1.72 15.02
CA ASP A 89 1.43 1.01 15.80
C ASP A 89 2.78 0.92 15.06
N VAL A 90 2.87 1.48 13.84
CA VAL A 90 4.12 1.57 13.08
C VAL A 90 4.95 2.73 13.63
N THR A 91 6.20 2.47 13.98
CA THR A 91 7.11 3.50 14.48
C THR A 91 7.65 4.38 13.34
N GLU A 92 8.09 5.59 13.68
CA GLU A 92 8.73 6.48 12.70
C GLU A 92 10.00 5.86 12.11
N GLU A 93 10.75 5.10 12.90
CA GLU A 93 11.94 4.37 12.47
C GLU A 93 11.61 3.32 11.40
N GLN A 94 10.54 2.54 11.61
CA GLN A 94 10.07 1.56 10.62
C GLN A 94 9.68 2.22 9.29
N LEU A 95 8.99 3.36 9.35
CA LEU A 95 8.65 4.13 8.15
C LEU A 95 9.88 4.74 7.48
N ALA A 96 10.89 5.16 8.25
CA ALA A 96 12.15 5.65 7.72
C ALA A 96 12.90 4.54 6.97
N THR A 97 13.02 3.36 7.56
CA THR A 97 13.63 2.19 6.90
C THR A 97 12.88 1.82 5.63
N TYR A 98 11.55 1.80 5.66
CA TYR A 98 10.75 1.57 4.46
C TYR A 98 11.07 2.57 3.33
N LYS A 99 11.15 3.87 3.65
CA LYS A 99 11.51 4.90 2.67
C LYS A 99 12.92 4.70 2.10
N VAL A 100 13.88 4.30 2.93
CA VAL A 100 15.24 3.97 2.49
C VAL A 100 15.21 2.78 1.52
N ASN A 101 14.48 1.71 1.86
CA ASN A 101 14.34 0.54 0.99
C ASN A 101 13.67 0.90 -0.35
N VAL A 102 12.65 1.76 -0.34
CA VAL A 102 12.03 2.30 -1.56
C VAL A 102 13.05 3.06 -2.40
N GLN A 103 13.84 3.95 -1.78
CA GLN A 103 14.84 4.74 -2.49
C GLN A 103 15.92 3.85 -3.11
N HIS A 104 16.47 2.91 -2.33
CA HIS A 104 17.44 1.93 -2.81
C HIS A 104 16.91 1.14 -4.00
N TYR A 105 15.63 0.76 -3.97
CA TYR A 105 15.02 0.04 -5.07
C TYR A 105 14.92 0.90 -6.33
N ILE A 106 14.44 2.14 -6.20
CA ILE A 106 14.35 3.08 -7.32
C ILE A 106 15.72 3.33 -7.94
N ASP A 107 16.75 3.53 -7.12
CA ASP A 107 18.12 3.78 -7.59
C ASP A 107 18.70 2.57 -8.33
N ALA A 108 18.45 1.36 -7.83
CA ALA A 108 18.86 0.11 -8.49
C ALA A 108 18.20 -0.05 -9.86
N GLN A 109 16.88 0.20 -9.97
CA GLN A 109 16.16 0.15 -11.25
C GLN A 109 16.61 1.23 -12.22
N SER A 110 16.81 2.46 -11.72
CA SER A 110 17.32 3.59 -12.51
C SER A 110 18.69 3.30 -13.11
N LYS A 111 19.60 2.72 -12.30
CA LYS A 111 20.91 2.28 -12.78
C LYS A 111 20.79 1.22 -13.87
N LYS A 112 19.97 0.18 -13.65
CA LYS A 112 19.75 -0.89 -14.63
C LYS A 112 19.27 -0.34 -15.98
N TRP A 113 18.31 0.59 -15.98
CA TRP A 113 17.82 1.22 -17.21
C TRP A 113 18.87 2.07 -17.92
N LYS A 114 19.73 2.76 -17.18
CA LYS A 114 20.85 3.53 -17.77
C LYS A 114 21.84 2.59 -18.44
N ASP A 115 22.18 1.48 -17.79
CA ASP A 115 23.11 0.48 -18.31
C ASP A 115 22.55 -0.24 -19.55
N GLU A 116 21.24 -0.50 -19.60
CA GLU A 116 20.55 -1.08 -20.77
C GLU A 116 20.54 -0.12 -21.98
N LYS A 117 20.37 1.18 -21.75
CA LYS A 117 20.39 2.19 -22.83
C LYS A 117 21.79 2.51 -23.36
N ALA A 118 22.83 2.16 -22.61
CA ALA A 118 24.22 2.38 -23.00
C ALA A 118 24.81 1.22 -23.83
N LYS A 119 24.07 0.12 -23.97
CA LYS A 119 24.40 -1.03 -24.83
C LYS A 119 23.70 -0.91 -26.18
#